data_AF-A0A497A0C5-F1
#
_entry.id   AF-A0A497A0C5-F1
#
_cell.length_a   1.000
_cell.length_b   1.000
_cell.length_c   1.000
_cell.angle_alpha   90.00
_cell.angle_beta   90.00
_cell.angle_gamma   90.00
#
_symmetry.space_group_name_H-M   'P 1'
#
loop_
_entity.id
_entity.type
_entity.pdbx_description
1 polymer ?
#
loop_
_entity_poly.entity_id
_entity_poly.type
_entity_poly.pdbx_seq_one_letter_code
_entity_poly.pdbx_strand_id
1 'polypeptide(L)'
;MDGWLEVHDSTEQTINRLLETLLTSGVVDGLLVPLRTPDGRNAVPTLVRDPALLERAAPLAPVLPVNGATVLGRITATGAPGRVGAVLRNCELRTAVELSKVQQVLLDDVLLIGVDCLGAYGVEDYARLVEEGLDAVTPA
;
A
#
# COMPACT_ATOMS: atom_id res chain seq x y z
N MET A 1 11.25 5.23 23.19
CA MET A 1 10.86 4.35 22.08
C MET A 1 11.45 4.96 20.85
N ASP A 2 12.38 4.26 20.24
CA ASP A 2 13.05 4.70 19.04
C ASP A 2 12.09 4.47 17.87
N GLY A 3 11.68 5.55 17.22
CA GLY A 3 10.67 5.55 16.14
C GLY A 3 11.26 5.27 14.77
N TRP A 4 12.41 4.60 14.71
CA TRP A 4 13.18 4.33 13.50
C TRP A 4 13.54 2.85 13.41
N LEU A 5 13.64 2.36 12.18
CA LEU A 5 14.07 1.00 11.86
C LEU A 5 15.36 1.08 11.06
N GLU A 6 16.29 0.18 11.36
CA GLU A 6 17.47 -0.01 10.52
C GLU A 6 17.05 -0.64 9.19
N VAL A 7 17.59 -0.12 8.09
CA VAL A 7 17.31 -0.68 6.76
C VAL A 7 18.14 -1.94 6.58
N HIS A 8 17.46 -3.03 6.27
CA HIS A 8 18.07 -4.33 5.97
C HIS A 8 17.74 -4.72 4.52
N ASP A 9 18.78 -5.02 3.74
CA ASP A 9 18.74 -5.41 2.33
C ASP A 9 18.22 -4.31 1.37
N SER A 10 16.99 -3.84 1.54
CA SER A 10 16.44 -2.68 0.84
C SER A 10 15.34 -1.99 1.65
N THR A 11 15.02 -0.74 1.28
CA THR A 11 13.92 0.02 1.88
C THR A 11 12.58 -0.70 1.72
N GLU A 12 12.28 -1.21 0.51
CA GLU A 12 11.02 -1.94 0.24
C GLU A 12 10.92 -3.21 1.11
N GLN A 13 12.00 -3.99 1.22
CA GLN A 13 11.99 -5.20 2.05
C GLN A 13 11.88 -4.90 3.54
N THR A 14 12.47 -3.80 4.01
CA THR A 14 12.35 -3.35 5.41
C THR A 14 10.90 -2.93 5.72
N ILE A 15 10.26 -2.20 4.80
CA ILE A 15 8.84 -1.84 4.92
C ILE A 15 7.97 -3.10 4.92
N ASN A 16 8.19 -4.03 3.99
CA ASN A 16 7.39 -5.27 3.91
C ASN A 16 7.49 -6.09 5.20
N ARG A 17 8.69 -6.18 5.81
CA ARG A 17 8.88 -6.83 7.13
C ARG A 17 8.13 -6.12 8.26
N LEU A 18 8.10 -4.79 8.27
CA LEU A 18 7.29 -4.04 9.23
C LEU A 18 5.80 -4.35 9.05
N LEU A 19 5.31 -4.31 7.81
CA LEU A 19 3.92 -4.60 7.48
C LEU A 19 3.54 -6.04 7.88
N GLU A 20 4.40 -7.01 7.60
CA GLU A 20 4.23 -8.40 8.03
C GLU A 20 4.16 -8.51 9.56
N THR A 21 5.01 -7.77 10.28
CA THR A 21 4.98 -7.72 11.74
C THR A 21 3.65 -7.15 12.24
N LEU A 22 3.12 -6.07 11.64
CA LEU A 22 1.83 -5.50 12.03
C LEU A 22 0.67 -6.48 11.86
N LEU A 23 0.68 -7.27 10.79
CA LEU A 23 -0.35 -8.27 10.51
C LEU A 23 -0.22 -9.49 11.42
N THR A 24 0.97 -10.06 11.56
CA THR A 24 1.22 -11.29 12.36
C THR A 24 1.10 -11.06 13.87
N SER A 25 1.42 -9.85 14.35
CA SER A 25 1.22 -9.47 15.76
C SER A 25 -0.23 -9.09 16.10
N GLY A 26 -1.12 -9.03 15.10
CA GLY A 26 -2.53 -8.67 15.29
C GLY A 26 -2.75 -7.21 15.67
N VAL A 27 -1.82 -6.31 15.32
CA VAL A 27 -2.06 -4.85 15.38
C VAL A 27 -3.14 -4.46 14.38
N VAL A 28 -3.12 -5.08 13.20
CA VAL A 28 -4.17 -5.01 12.19
C VAL A 28 -4.61 -6.42 11.80
N ASP A 29 -5.87 -6.55 11.42
CA ASP A 29 -6.48 -7.81 10.98
C ASP A 29 -6.43 -7.96 9.44
N GLY A 30 -6.04 -6.90 8.73
CA GLY A 30 -5.77 -6.89 7.30
C GLY A 30 -5.03 -5.63 6.85
N LEU A 31 -4.33 -5.72 5.72
CA LEU A 31 -3.55 -4.63 5.13
C LEU A 31 -4.02 -4.31 3.72
N LEU A 32 -4.51 -3.10 3.48
CA LEU A 32 -4.65 -2.55 2.13
C LEU A 32 -3.29 -2.01 1.68
N VAL A 33 -2.65 -2.71 0.76
CA VAL A 33 -1.31 -2.36 0.26
C VAL A 33 -1.22 -2.62 -1.25
N PRO A 34 -0.46 -1.81 -2.02
CA PRO A 34 -0.17 -2.14 -3.41
C PRO A 34 0.54 -3.50 -3.52
N LEU A 35 -0.04 -4.41 -4.28
CA LEU A 35 0.50 -5.74 -4.53
C LEU A 35 0.85 -5.89 -6.01
N ARG A 36 2.07 -6.36 -6.32
CA ARG A 36 2.48 -6.62 -7.70
C ARG A 36 1.53 -7.64 -8.33
N THR A 37 1.08 -7.39 -9.56
CA THR A 37 0.29 -8.35 -10.33
C THR A 37 1.11 -9.63 -10.62
N PRO A 38 0.49 -10.78 -10.89
CA PRO A 38 1.23 -12.03 -11.15
C PRO A 38 2.23 -11.94 -12.31
N ASP A 39 1.96 -11.10 -13.31
CA ASP A 39 2.86 -10.81 -14.43
C ASP A 39 3.93 -9.76 -14.10
N GLY A 40 3.91 -9.17 -12.90
CA GLY A 40 4.88 -8.18 -12.41
C GLY A 40 4.76 -6.79 -13.01
N ARG A 41 3.92 -6.60 -14.04
CA ARG A 41 3.85 -5.38 -14.85
C ARG A 41 3.02 -4.26 -14.24
N ASN A 42 2.41 -4.47 -13.08
CA ASN A 42 1.62 -3.46 -12.38
C ASN A 42 1.63 -3.73 -10.86
N ALA A 43 1.17 -2.76 -10.08
CA ALA A 43 0.88 -2.91 -8.66
C ALA A 43 -0.50 -2.35 -8.36
N VAL A 44 -1.37 -3.15 -7.74
CA VAL A 44 -2.77 -2.80 -7.49
C VAL A 44 -3.10 -2.82 -5.99
N PRO A 45 -3.86 -1.85 -5.46
CA PRO A 45 -4.29 -1.86 -4.06
C PRO A 45 -5.08 -3.15 -3.75
N THR A 46 -4.59 -3.94 -2.81
CA THR A 46 -5.14 -5.25 -2.45
C THR A 46 -5.30 -5.35 -0.94
N LEU A 47 -6.45 -5.85 -0.46
CA LEU A 47 -6.63 -6.18 0.94
C LEU A 47 -6.02 -7.56 1.24
N VAL A 48 -4.87 -7.54 1.91
CA VAL A 48 -4.08 -8.71 2.29
C VAL A 48 -4.41 -9.12 3.72
N ARG A 49 -4.68 -10.41 3.93
CA ARG A 49 -4.87 -11.03 5.26
C ARG A 49 -3.93 -12.20 5.53
N ASP A 50 -3.43 -12.81 4.47
CA ASP A 50 -2.40 -13.84 4.53
C ASP A 50 -1.02 -13.15 4.48
N PRO A 51 -0.21 -13.21 5.55
CA PRO A 51 1.12 -12.62 5.58
C PRO A 51 2.03 -13.10 4.45
N ALA A 52 1.85 -14.34 3.95
CA ALA A 52 2.66 -14.88 2.87
C ALA A 52 2.55 -14.05 1.57
N LEU A 53 1.41 -13.37 1.35
CA LEU A 53 1.23 -12.52 0.17
C LEU A 53 2.05 -11.23 0.23
N LEU A 54 2.54 -10.81 1.39
CA LEU A 54 3.32 -9.57 1.53
C LEU A 54 4.70 -9.66 0.87
N GLU A 55 5.16 -10.84 0.46
CA GLU A 55 6.34 -11.00 -0.40
C GLU A 55 6.20 -10.24 -1.74
N ARG A 56 4.95 -10.05 -2.22
CA ARG A 56 4.62 -9.32 -3.45
C ARG A 56 4.20 -7.88 -3.20
N ALA A 57 4.23 -7.42 -1.95
CA ALA A 57 3.90 -6.03 -1.64
C ALA A 57 4.94 -5.11 -2.28
N ALA A 58 4.45 -4.09 -2.98
CA ALA A 58 5.27 -3.07 -3.60
C ALA A 58 4.76 -1.68 -3.19
N PRO A 59 4.84 -1.34 -1.90
CA PRO A 59 4.32 -0.07 -1.38
C PRO A 59 4.98 1.15 -2.02
N LEU A 60 6.19 0.97 -2.57
CA LEU A 60 6.96 2.02 -3.23
C LEU A 60 6.80 2.03 -4.77
N ALA A 61 6.12 1.04 -5.38
CA ALA A 61 5.95 0.99 -6.83
C ALA A 61 5.28 2.28 -7.34
N PRO A 62 5.90 3.05 -8.26
CA PRO A 62 5.38 4.35 -8.69
C PRO A 62 4.30 4.23 -9.78
N VAL A 63 3.25 3.44 -9.54
CA VAL A 63 2.12 3.26 -10.47
C VAL A 63 0.79 3.41 -9.74
N LEU A 64 -0.19 4.09 -10.33
CA LEU A 64 -1.48 4.36 -9.68
C LEU A 64 -2.66 3.96 -10.59
N PRO A 65 -2.96 2.66 -10.74
CA PRO A 65 -4.07 2.22 -11.58
C PRO A 65 -5.43 2.63 -11.01
N VAL A 66 -5.54 2.74 -9.68
CA VAL A 66 -6.71 3.23 -8.96
C VAL A 66 -6.24 3.85 -7.64
N ASN A 67 -6.95 4.88 -7.18
CA ASN A 67 -6.70 5.49 -5.88
C ASN A 67 -7.06 4.52 -4.73
N GLY A 68 -6.09 4.20 -3.88
CA GLY A 68 -6.22 3.30 -2.74
C GLY A 68 -7.25 3.76 -1.71
N ALA A 69 -7.46 5.07 -1.53
CA ALA A 69 -8.53 5.57 -0.66
C ALA A 69 -9.93 5.28 -1.21
N THR A 70 -10.10 5.26 -2.54
CA THR A 70 -11.36 4.81 -3.16
C THR A 70 -11.61 3.33 -2.88
N VAL A 71 -10.55 2.50 -2.92
CA VAL A 71 -10.65 1.08 -2.55
C VAL A 71 -10.95 0.92 -1.06
N LEU A 72 -10.29 1.71 -0.20
CA LEU A 72 -10.55 1.75 1.24
C LEU A 72 -12.01 2.12 1.54
N GLY A 73 -12.59 3.07 0.82
CA GLY A 73 -14.00 3.43 0.97
C GLY A 73 -14.93 2.27 0.69
N ARG A 74 -14.62 1.45 -0.32
CA ARG A 74 -15.37 0.22 -0.61
C ARG A 74 -15.21 -0.84 0.49
N ILE A 75 -14.00 -0.97 1.05
CA ILE A 75 -13.71 -1.91 2.15
C ILE A 75 -14.45 -1.50 3.43
N THR A 76 -14.57 -0.21 3.68
CA THR A 76 -15.11 0.36 4.93
C THR A 76 -16.59 0.77 4.81
N ALA A 77 -17.21 0.59 3.64
CA ALA A 77 -18.56 1.08 3.34
C ALA A 77 -19.65 0.63 4.32
N THR A 78 -19.48 -0.55 4.93
CA THR A 78 -20.40 -1.12 5.92
C THR A 78 -19.73 -1.36 7.28
N GLY A 79 -18.66 -0.62 7.57
CA GLY A 79 -17.72 -0.92 8.64
C GLY A 79 -16.55 -1.77 8.14
N ALA A 80 -15.36 -1.55 8.71
CA ALA A 80 -14.16 -2.28 8.32
C ALA A 80 -14.26 -3.75 8.78
N PRO A 81 -13.77 -4.71 7.99
CA PRO A 81 -13.84 -6.11 8.35
C PRO A 81 -12.67 -6.48 9.28
N GLY A 82 -12.69 -5.91 10.50
CA GLY A 82 -11.57 -5.85 11.45
C GLY A 82 -10.77 -4.54 11.32
N ARG A 83 -9.69 -4.43 12.09
CA ARG A 83 -8.75 -3.31 12.02
C ARG A 83 -7.96 -3.38 10.72
N VAL A 84 -8.12 -2.40 9.85
CA VAL A 84 -7.45 -2.36 8.54
C VAL A 84 -6.26 -1.39 8.60
N GLY A 85 -5.05 -1.88 8.30
CA GLY A 85 -3.93 -1.01 7.99
C GLY A 85 -3.98 -0.57 6.53
N ALA A 86 -4.07 0.72 6.26
CA ALA A 86 -4.13 1.25 4.90
C ALA A 86 -2.81 1.93 4.53
N VAL A 87 -2.01 1.26 3.69
CA VAL A 87 -0.76 1.78 3.14
C VAL A 87 -1.08 2.65 1.93
N LEU A 88 -0.96 3.97 2.11
CA LEU A 88 -1.42 4.97 1.15
C LEU A 88 -0.32 6.01 0.91
N ARG A 89 -0.23 6.46 -0.34
CA ARG A 89 0.62 7.61 -0.69
C ARG A 89 0.02 8.90 -0.15
N ASN A 90 0.83 9.95 -0.07
CA ASN A 90 0.41 11.26 0.43
C ASN A 90 -0.86 11.82 -0.26
N CYS A 91 -1.01 11.63 -1.57
CA CYS A 91 -2.21 12.05 -2.31
C CYS A 91 -3.45 11.20 -1.98
N GLU A 92 -3.27 9.89 -1.74
CA GLU A 92 -4.33 8.96 -1.37
C GLU A 92 -4.76 9.16 0.09
N LEU A 93 -3.83 9.42 1.01
CA LEU A 93 -4.14 9.79 2.39
C LEU A 93 -5.04 11.03 2.46
N ARG A 94 -4.71 12.07 1.68
CA ARG A 94 -5.57 13.26 1.55
C ARG A 94 -6.95 12.88 1.04
N THR A 95 -7.02 11.99 0.04
CA THR A 95 -8.30 11.49 -0.48
C THR A 95 -9.09 10.76 0.61
N ALA A 96 -8.46 9.89 1.41
CA ALA A 96 -9.13 9.18 2.50
C ALA A 96 -9.72 10.14 3.55
N VAL A 97 -8.97 11.19 3.91
CA VAL A 97 -9.43 12.25 4.82
C VAL A 97 -10.58 13.05 4.24
N GLU A 98 -10.57 13.39 2.95
CA GLU A 98 -11.69 14.12 2.34
C GLU A 98 -12.94 13.24 2.19
N LEU A 99 -12.78 11.97 1.80
CA LEU A 99 -13.88 11.02 1.68
C LEU A 99 -14.51 10.70 3.04
N SER A 100 -13.76 10.74 4.14
CA SER A 100 -14.32 10.49 5.46
C SER A 100 -15.26 11.60 5.94
N LYS A 101 -15.04 12.86 5.53
CA LYS A 101 -15.92 14.00 5.85
C LYS A 101 -17.33 13.84 5.28
N VAL A 102 -17.47 13.13 4.16
CA VAL A 102 -18.75 12.80 3.52
C VAL A 102 -19.15 11.34 3.72
N GLN A 103 -18.56 10.67 4.72
CA GLN A 103 -18.85 9.29 5.11
C GLN A 103 -18.71 8.25 3.98
N GLN A 104 -17.86 8.52 2.99
CA GLN A 104 -17.52 7.56 1.93
C GLN A 104 -16.34 6.64 2.31
N VAL A 105 -15.63 6.99 3.38
CA VAL A 105 -14.62 6.16 4.04
C VAL A 105 -14.89 6.23 5.55
N LEU A 106 -15.04 5.08 6.21
CA LEU A 106 -15.13 5.02 7.68
C LEU A 106 -13.74 4.72 8.24
N LEU A 107 -13.25 5.58 9.14
CA LEU A 107 -11.87 5.52 9.64
C LEU A 107 -11.74 4.94 11.06
N ASP A 108 -12.85 4.60 11.73
CA ASP A 108 -12.86 4.17 13.14
C ASP A 108 -11.94 2.97 13.42
N ASP A 109 -11.88 2.01 12.48
CA ASP A 109 -11.06 0.80 12.55
C ASP A 109 -9.91 0.81 11.52
N VAL A 110 -9.41 2.00 11.15
CA VAL A 110 -8.36 2.15 10.13
C VAL A 110 -7.07 2.72 10.73
N LEU A 111 -5.97 1.97 10.60
CA LEU A 111 -4.62 2.46 10.82
C LEU A 111 -4.07 3.01 9.49
N LEU A 112 -3.95 4.34 9.37
CA LEU A 112 -3.37 4.97 8.19
C LEU A 112 -1.84 4.89 8.23
N ILE A 113 -1.23 4.34 7.18
CA ILE A 113 0.21 4.19 7.01
C ILE A 113 0.63 4.97 5.77
N GLY A 114 1.33 6.08 5.97
CA GLY A 114 1.79 6.94 4.87
C GLY A 114 3.10 6.45 4.28
N VAL A 115 3.19 6.45 2.95
CA VAL A 115 4.45 6.27 2.23
C VAL A 115 4.72 7.46 1.31
N ASP A 116 5.98 7.89 1.26
CA ASP A 116 6.40 8.93 0.34
C ASP A 116 6.37 8.43 -1.11
N CYS A 117 6.01 9.34 -2.01
CA CYS A 117 5.87 9.07 -3.43
C CYS A 117 6.32 10.30 -4.23
N LEU A 118 7.32 10.12 -5.10
CA LEU A 118 7.88 11.19 -5.94
C LEU A 118 7.06 11.43 -7.22
N GLY A 119 6.09 10.57 -7.52
CA GLY A 119 5.24 10.65 -8.69
C GLY A 119 4.71 9.26 -9.07
N ALA A 120 3.82 9.22 -10.06
CA ALA A 120 3.33 7.97 -10.61
C ALA A 120 3.44 7.98 -12.14
N TYR A 121 3.88 6.87 -12.69
CA TYR A 121 3.80 6.57 -14.11
C TYR A 121 2.37 6.17 -14.49
N GLY A 122 2.02 6.37 -15.75
CA GLY A 122 0.86 5.71 -16.34
C GLY A 122 1.04 4.19 -16.30
N VAL A 123 -0.06 3.43 -16.28
CA VAL A 123 -0.01 1.97 -16.16
C VAL A 123 0.78 1.34 -17.31
N GLU A 124 0.58 1.86 -18.53
CA GLU A 124 1.25 1.42 -19.74
C GLU A 124 2.75 1.76 -19.73
N ASP A 125 3.11 2.94 -19.25
CA ASP A 125 4.50 3.37 -19.14
C ASP A 125 5.25 2.56 -18.07
N TYR A 126 4.62 2.32 -16.92
CA TYR A 126 5.17 1.48 -15.87
C TYR A 126 5.39 0.04 -16.36
N ALA A 127 4.40 -0.54 -17.05
CA ALA A 127 4.54 -1.87 -17.63
C ALA A 127 5.72 -1.97 -18.61
N ARG A 128 5.89 -0.96 -19.47
CA ARG A 128 7.02 -0.88 -20.41
C ARG A 128 8.36 -0.80 -19.68
N LEU A 129 8.49 0.01 -18.63
CA LEU A 129 9.73 0.11 -17.84
C LEU A 129 10.10 -1.25 -17.20
N VAL A 130 9.12 -1.96 -16.65
CA VAL A 130 9.33 -3.31 -16.09
C VAL A 130 9.77 -4.30 -17.17
N GLU A 131 9.15 -4.26 -18.36
CA GLU A 131 9.53 -5.11 -19.50
C GLU A 131 10.96 -4.83 -20.00
N GLU A 132 11.41 -3.58 -19.91
CA GLU A 132 12.78 -3.14 -20.20
C GLU A 132 13.78 -3.51 -19.08
N GLY A 133 13.32 -4.08 -17.97
CA GLY A 133 14.14 -4.47 -16.82
C GLY A 133 14.56 -3.29 -15.94
N LEU A 134 13.93 -2.13 -16.08
CA LEU A 134 14.19 -0.95 -15.27
C LEU A 134 13.35 -0.99 -13.99
N ASP A 135 14.02 -0.92 -12.83
CA ASP A 135 13.33 -0.74 -11.56
C ASP A 135 13.03 0.74 -11.33
N ALA A 136 11.75 1.08 -11.27
CA ALA A 136 11.31 2.44 -11.03
C ALA A 136 11.39 2.86 -9.54
N VAL A 137 11.70 1.92 -8.64
CA VAL A 137 11.86 2.14 -7.18
C VAL A 137 13.34 2.24 -6.80
N THR A 138 14.17 1.35 -7.34
CA THR A 138 15.61 1.32 -7.06
C THR A 138 16.38 1.99 -8.20
N PRO A 139 16.97 3.18 -8.01
CA PRO A 139 17.83 3.77 -9.03
C PRO A 139 19.05 2.85 -9.27
N ALA A 140 19.44 2.73 -10.53
CA ALA A 140 20.62 1.97 -10.98
C ALA A 140 21.95 2.52 -10.45
#